data_AF-A0AA46A5X5-F1
#
_entry.id   AF-A0AA46A5X5-F1
#
_cell.length_a   1.000
_cell.length_b   1.000
_cell.length_c   1.000
_cell.angle_alpha   90.00
_cell.angle_beta   90.00
_cell.angle_gamma   90.00
#
_symmetry.space_group_name_H-M   'P 1'
#
loop_
_entity.id
_entity.type
_entity.pdbx_description
1 polymer ?
#
loop_
_entity_poly.entity_id
_entity_poly.type
_entity_poly.pdbx_seq_one_letter_code
_entity_poly.pdbx_strand_id
1 'polypeptide(L)'
;MSNDLIAKTAIDRRLAEIITPVIEDLGFELVRVRLQGGKTSTLQIMADRPDGGINVDDCGDISVAVSATLDVEDPIEEAYHLEVSSPGIDRPLTRLKDFAAFESYEAKLETNQPIDGRKRWKGVLAGIEGDEVLLNIEEGGEVQTIGLNFDWLSDAKLVLTDDLIREMLRQKKEAGVEIDNLDEATFDAIETDEDNEPGANSADDARSK
;
A
#
# COMPACT_ATOMS: atom_id res chain seq x y z
N MET A 1 14.07 -8.82 13.78
CA MET A 1 13.39 -9.83 12.94
C MET A 1 12.98 -9.08 11.69
N SER A 2 12.98 -9.64 10.48
CA SER A 2 12.50 -8.84 9.34
C SER A 2 10.98 -8.78 9.38
N ASN A 3 10.42 -7.58 9.37
CA ASN A 3 9.00 -7.39 9.15
C ASN A 3 8.60 -7.87 7.73
N ASP A 4 7.43 -8.49 7.63
CA ASP A 4 6.79 -9.08 6.44
C ASP A 4 6.03 -8.05 5.56
N LEU A 5 6.27 -6.74 5.75
CA LEU A 5 5.55 -5.70 5.00
C LEU A 5 5.86 -5.71 3.50
N ILE A 6 7.12 -5.85 3.10
CA ILE A 6 7.49 -5.98 1.68
C ILE A 6 6.96 -7.29 1.10
N ALA A 7 7.02 -8.37 1.85
CA ALA A 7 6.71 -9.74 1.42
C ALA A 7 6.07 -10.54 2.56
N LYS A 8 4.81 -10.98 2.38
CA LYS A 8 3.99 -11.48 3.49
C LYS A 8 4.08 -12.98 3.71
N THR A 9 4.07 -13.74 2.62
CA THR A 9 4.12 -15.19 2.65
C THR A 9 5.54 -15.71 2.46
N ALA A 10 5.77 -17.00 2.72
CA ALA A 10 7.08 -17.61 2.47
C ALA A 10 7.49 -17.52 0.99
N ILE A 11 6.53 -17.68 0.07
CA ILE A 11 6.78 -17.52 -1.36
C ILE A 11 7.06 -16.06 -1.73
N ASP A 12 6.33 -15.09 -1.16
CA ASP A 12 6.61 -13.67 -1.39
C ASP A 12 8.04 -13.31 -0.96
N ARG A 13 8.50 -13.86 0.18
CA ARG A 13 9.85 -13.59 0.69
C ARG A 13 10.93 -14.14 -0.23
N ARG A 14 10.76 -15.39 -0.69
CA ARG A 14 11.64 -15.99 -1.70
C ARG A 14 11.67 -15.17 -2.99
N LEU A 15 10.51 -14.70 -3.44
CA LEU A 15 10.41 -13.84 -4.62
C LEU A 15 11.10 -12.50 -4.39
N ALA A 16 10.91 -11.85 -3.25
CA ALA A 16 11.59 -10.60 -2.92
C ALA A 16 13.12 -10.76 -2.89
N GLU A 17 13.66 -11.84 -2.33
CA GLU A 17 15.09 -12.13 -2.34
C GLU A 17 15.68 -12.20 -3.76
N ILE A 18 14.92 -12.72 -4.72
CA ILE A 18 15.31 -12.82 -6.13
C ILE A 18 15.14 -11.48 -6.86
N ILE A 19 14.03 -10.79 -6.60
CA ILE A 19 13.59 -9.61 -7.37
C ILE A 19 14.29 -8.33 -6.90
N THR A 20 14.52 -8.15 -5.60
CA THR A 20 15.14 -6.94 -5.03
C THR A 20 16.45 -6.55 -5.73
N PRO A 21 17.46 -7.43 -5.88
CA PRO A 21 18.72 -7.03 -6.51
C PRO A 21 18.53 -6.58 -7.97
N VAL A 22 17.60 -7.20 -8.70
CA VAL A 22 17.29 -6.82 -10.09
C VAL A 22 16.69 -5.41 -10.16
N ILE A 23 15.77 -5.10 -9.25
CA ILE A 23 15.13 -3.79 -9.17
C ILE A 23 16.15 -2.71 -8.74
N GLU A 24 17.02 -3.03 -7.78
CA GLU A 24 18.07 -2.14 -7.29
C GLU A 24 19.14 -1.85 -8.35
N ASP A 25 19.54 -2.85 -9.16
CA ASP A 25 20.49 -2.67 -10.27
C ASP A 25 19.96 -1.72 -11.35
N LEU A 26 18.64 -1.63 -11.50
CA LEU A 26 17.97 -0.68 -12.40
C LEU A 26 17.80 0.73 -11.77
N GLY A 27 18.21 0.92 -10.52
CA GLY A 27 18.11 2.19 -9.80
C GLY A 27 16.72 2.46 -9.19
N PHE A 28 15.92 1.41 -9.02
CA PHE A 28 14.63 1.47 -8.34
C PHE A 28 14.70 0.78 -6.98
N GLU A 29 13.60 0.83 -6.26
CA GLU A 29 13.48 0.19 -4.97
C GLU A 29 12.20 -0.64 -4.91
N LEU A 30 12.32 -1.84 -4.37
CA LEU A 30 11.16 -2.68 -4.17
C LEU A 30 10.29 -2.12 -3.03
N VAL A 31 9.04 -1.83 -3.33
CA VAL A 31 8.04 -1.40 -2.34
C VAL A 31 7.26 -2.60 -1.83
N ARG A 32 6.75 -3.46 -2.71
CA ARG A 32 5.93 -4.61 -2.30
C ARG A 32 5.97 -5.74 -3.32
N VAL A 33 5.99 -6.98 -2.85
CA VAL A 33 5.77 -8.18 -3.67
C VAL A 33 4.63 -9.00 -3.08
N ARG A 34 3.68 -9.43 -3.91
CA ARG A 34 2.60 -10.34 -3.51
C ARG A 34 2.32 -11.32 -4.64
N LEU A 35 2.32 -12.61 -4.33
CA LEU A 35 1.68 -13.63 -5.16
C LEU A 35 0.24 -13.82 -4.68
N GLN A 36 -0.73 -13.41 -5.49
CA GLN A 36 -2.16 -13.40 -5.14
C GLN A 36 -2.98 -14.18 -6.15
N GLY A 37 -4.20 -14.59 -5.79
CA GLY A 37 -5.17 -15.14 -6.73
C GLY A 37 -5.59 -16.58 -6.46
N GLY A 38 -6.45 -17.09 -7.34
CA GLY A 38 -7.05 -18.42 -7.28
C GLY A 38 -6.52 -19.34 -8.37
N LYS A 39 -7.32 -19.59 -9.42
CA LYS A 39 -7.02 -20.58 -10.48
C LYS A 39 -5.82 -20.21 -11.37
N THR A 40 -5.51 -18.92 -11.47
CA THR A 40 -4.27 -18.38 -12.06
C THR A 40 -3.82 -17.28 -11.12
N SER A 41 -2.57 -17.35 -10.67
CA SER A 41 -2.00 -16.37 -9.75
C SER A 41 -1.55 -15.10 -10.48
N THR A 42 -1.48 -13.99 -9.76
CA THR A 42 -0.85 -12.75 -10.18
C THR A 42 0.32 -12.48 -9.24
N LEU A 43 1.52 -12.35 -9.80
CA LEU A 43 2.69 -11.81 -9.12
C LEU A 43 2.69 -10.30 -9.29
N GLN A 44 2.24 -9.59 -8.25
CA GLN A 44 2.25 -8.14 -8.21
C GLN A 44 3.55 -7.64 -7.58
N ILE A 45 4.22 -6.75 -8.29
CA ILE A 45 5.43 -6.06 -7.88
C ILE A 45 5.15 -4.56 -7.92
N MET A 46 5.28 -3.91 -6.77
CA MET A 46 5.30 -2.46 -6.68
C MET A 46 6.74 -2.00 -6.49
N ALA A 47 7.17 -1.09 -7.35
CA ALA A 47 8.48 -0.47 -7.29
C ALA A 47 8.36 1.05 -7.29
N ASP A 48 9.39 1.72 -6.83
CA ASP A 48 9.46 3.18 -6.85
C ASP A 48 10.90 3.65 -7.01
N ARG A 49 11.10 4.91 -7.38
CA ARG A 49 12.43 5.52 -7.29
C ARG A 49 12.70 5.98 -5.86
N PRO A 50 13.97 6.12 -5.45
CA PRO A 50 14.32 6.70 -4.16
C PRO A 50 13.76 8.12 -3.95
N ASP A 51 13.65 8.90 -5.03
CA ASP A 51 13.06 10.25 -5.07
C ASP A 51 11.56 10.26 -5.42
N GLY A 52 10.98 9.08 -5.67
CA GLY A 52 9.56 8.89 -5.91
C GLY A 52 9.13 9.02 -7.37
N GLY A 53 8.11 8.23 -7.71
CA GLY A 53 7.53 8.17 -9.05
C GLY A 53 8.28 7.22 -9.98
N ILE A 54 7.52 6.37 -10.68
CA ILE A 54 7.98 5.65 -11.88
C ILE A 54 6.95 5.82 -12.99
N ASN A 55 7.40 5.89 -14.23
CA ASN A 55 6.51 5.97 -15.39
C ASN A 55 6.21 4.57 -15.97
N VAL A 56 5.47 4.51 -17.06
CA VAL A 56 5.08 3.22 -17.67
C VAL A 56 6.27 2.49 -18.30
N ASP A 57 7.24 3.24 -18.84
CA ASP A 57 8.44 2.68 -19.46
C ASP A 57 9.34 2.04 -18.39
N ASP A 58 9.51 2.71 -17.24
CA ASP A 58 10.19 2.19 -16.06
C ASP A 58 9.57 0.86 -15.60
N CYS A 59 8.24 0.78 -15.55
CA CYS A 59 7.54 -0.46 -15.22
C CYS A 59 7.81 -1.56 -16.27
N GLY A 60 7.93 -1.19 -17.55
CA GLY A 60 8.29 -2.08 -18.64
C GLY A 60 9.70 -2.64 -18.50
N ASP A 61 10.69 -1.80 -18.20
CA ASP A 61 12.08 -2.19 -17.99
C ASP A 61 12.23 -3.16 -16.81
N ILE A 62 11.58 -2.84 -15.69
CA ILE A 62 11.52 -3.72 -14.52
C ILE A 62 10.87 -5.06 -14.89
N SER A 63 9.73 -5.04 -15.60
CA SER A 63 9.01 -6.24 -15.99
C SER A 63 9.87 -7.18 -16.84
N VAL A 64 10.59 -6.64 -17.83
CA VAL A 64 11.48 -7.44 -18.69
C VAL A 64 12.64 -8.05 -17.88
N ALA A 65 13.31 -7.25 -17.05
CA ALA A 65 14.46 -7.71 -16.26
C ALA A 65 14.06 -8.77 -15.22
N VAL A 66 12.95 -8.53 -14.52
CA VAL A 66 12.43 -9.48 -13.53
C VAL A 66 11.94 -10.76 -14.20
N SER A 67 11.21 -10.68 -15.32
CA SER A 67 10.76 -11.87 -16.07
C SER A 67 11.95 -12.75 -16.46
N ALA A 68 13.01 -12.17 -17.02
CA ALA A 68 14.20 -12.92 -17.41
C ALA A 68 14.88 -13.63 -16.23
N THR A 69 14.88 -12.99 -15.05
CA THR A 69 15.45 -13.59 -13.84
C THR A 69 14.57 -14.71 -13.30
N LEU A 70 13.24 -14.52 -13.29
CA LEU A 70 12.28 -15.53 -12.85
C LEU A 70 12.25 -16.75 -13.79
N ASP A 71 12.51 -16.59 -15.09
CA ASP A 71 12.65 -17.71 -16.03
C ASP A 71 13.87 -18.60 -15.73
N VAL A 72 14.91 -18.04 -15.10
CA VAL A 72 16.13 -18.79 -14.74
C VAL A 72 16.00 -19.43 -13.36
N GLU A 73 15.51 -18.68 -12.37
CA GLU A 73 15.37 -19.14 -10.99
C GLU A 73 14.13 -20.04 -10.78
N ASP A 74 13.13 -19.90 -11.66
CA ASP A 74 11.85 -20.63 -11.71
C ASP A 74 11.22 -20.92 -10.33
N PRO A 75 10.94 -19.89 -9.51
CA PRO A 75 10.46 -20.09 -8.15
C PRO A 75 8.97 -20.46 -8.05
N ILE A 76 8.20 -20.30 -9.14
CA ILE A 76 6.74 -20.51 -9.19
C ILE A 76 6.43 -21.56 -10.26
N GLU A 77 6.01 -22.75 -9.84
CA GLU A 77 5.74 -23.87 -10.77
C GLU A 77 4.46 -23.68 -11.60
N GLU A 78 3.50 -22.91 -11.09
CA GLU A 78 2.20 -22.70 -11.73
C GLU A 78 2.19 -21.46 -12.63
N ALA A 79 1.34 -21.46 -13.66
CA ALA A 79 1.19 -20.30 -14.52
C ALA A 79 0.67 -19.08 -13.74
N TYR A 80 1.28 -17.92 -13.98
CA TYR A 80 0.93 -16.66 -13.34
C TYR A 80 0.94 -15.48 -14.31
N HIS A 81 0.33 -14.37 -13.90
CA HIS A 81 0.45 -13.07 -14.54
C HIS A 81 1.45 -12.20 -13.78
N LEU A 82 2.41 -11.60 -14.48
CA LEU A 82 3.32 -10.62 -13.91
C LEU A 82 2.71 -9.21 -14.03
N GLU A 83 2.59 -8.51 -12.91
CA GLU A 83 2.13 -7.12 -12.84
C GLU A 83 3.19 -6.27 -12.15
N VAL A 84 3.68 -5.25 -12.86
CA VAL A 84 4.63 -4.26 -12.32
C VAL A 84 3.96 -2.89 -12.34
N SER A 85 3.98 -2.21 -11.20
CA SER A 85 3.36 -0.89 -11.06
C SER A 85 4.09 0.01 -10.05
N SER A 86 3.78 1.31 -10.10
CA SER A 86 4.06 2.21 -8.98
C SER A 86 3.05 1.96 -7.85
N PRO A 87 3.39 2.27 -6.58
CA PRO A 87 2.44 2.14 -5.46
C PRO A 87 1.23 3.09 -5.54
N GLY A 88 1.30 4.16 -6.34
CA GLY A 88 0.20 5.11 -6.52
C GLY A 88 -0.23 5.79 -5.21
N ILE A 89 -1.54 6.10 -5.11
CA ILE A 89 -2.12 6.84 -3.98
C ILE A 89 -2.56 5.96 -2.80
N ASP A 90 -2.94 4.69 -3.03
CA ASP A 90 -3.15 3.68 -1.98
C ASP A 90 -1.80 3.07 -1.56
N ARG A 91 -0.85 3.96 -1.24
CA ARG A 91 0.56 3.61 -1.07
C ARG A 91 0.77 2.75 0.17
N PRO A 92 1.30 1.51 0.03
CA PRO A 92 1.75 0.73 1.17
C PRO A 92 3.04 1.34 1.75
N LEU A 93 3.14 1.37 3.07
CA LEU A 93 4.32 1.82 3.81
C LEU A 93 5.06 0.57 4.29
N THR A 94 6.11 0.17 3.60
CA THR A 94 6.73 -1.15 3.81
C THR A 94 8.14 -1.08 4.34
N ARG A 95 8.74 0.11 4.34
CA ARG A 95 10.11 0.37 4.76
C ARG A 95 10.10 1.50 5.78
N LEU A 96 11.01 1.49 6.74
CA LEU A 96 11.08 2.49 7.80
C LEU A 96 11.13 3.94 7.25
N LYS A 97 11.88 4.15 6.17
CA LYS A 97 11.97 5.44 5.47
C LYS A 97 10.66 5.93 4.87
N ASP A 98 9.73 5.03 4.54
CA ASP A 98 8.42 5.43 4.01
C ASP A 98 7.66 6.22 5.08
N PHE A 99 7.73 5.81 6.35
CA PHE A 99 7.06 6.50 7.46
C PHE A 99 7.64 7.90 7.70
N ALA A 100 8.94 8.07 7.50
CA ALA A 100 9.59 9.39 7.57
C ALA A 100 9.24 10.27 6.34
N ALA A 101 9.23 9.68 5.14
CA ALA A 101 8.94 10.41 3.90
C ALA A 101 7.50 10.94 3.85
N PHE A 102 6.57 10.24 4.50
CA PHE A 102 5.15 10.61 4.57
C PHE A 102 4.74 11.12 5.95
N GLU A 103 5.66 11.71 6.71
CA GLU A 103 5.31 12.45 7.92
C GLU A 103 4.23 13.50 7.63
N SER A 104 3.35 13.76 8.59
CA SER A 104 2.18 14.63 8.50
C SER A 104 1.01 14.08 7.65
N TYR A 105 1.14 12.92 6.99
CA TYR A 105 0.01 12.25 6.35
C TYR A 105 -0.68 11.25 7.27
N GLU A 106 -1.99 11.08 7.07
CA GLU A 106 -2.77 10.08 7.78
C GLU A 106 -2.42 8.67 7.26
N ALA A 107 -2.19 7.74 8.19
CA ALA A 107 -1.87 6.36 7.89
C ALA A 107 -2.71 5.40 8.74
N LYS A 108 -2.89 4.19 8.20
CA LYS A 108 -3.46 3.06 8.91
C LYS A 108 -2.41 1.97 9.05
N LEU A 109 -2.16 1.55 10.29
CA LEU A 109 -1.21 0.52 10.65
C LEU A 109 -1.95 -0.67 11.29
N GLU A 110 -1.51 -1.89 11.02
CA GLU A 110 -1.99 -3.09 11.71
C GLU A 110 -0.81 -3.83 12.33
N THR A 111 -0.95 -4.23 13.58
CA THR A 111 0.10 -4.94 14.34
C THR A 111 -0.15 -6.45 14.35
N ASN A 112 0.93 -7.23 14.39
CA ASN A 112 0.87 -8.68 14.41
C ASN A 112 0.12 -9.23 15.64
N GLN A 113 0.27 -8.57 16.78
CA GLN A 113 -0.37 -8.89 18.06
C GLN A 113 -1.12 -7.66 18.61
N PRO A 114 -2.18 -7.85 19.42
CA PRO A 114 -2.86 -6.73 20.05
C PRO A 114 -1.93 -6.01 21.04
N ILE A 115 -1.89 -4.69 20.95
CA ILE A 115 -1.28 -3.80 21.92
C ILE A 115 -2.44 -3.06 22.59
N ASP A 116 -2.56 -3.16 23.91
CA ASP A 116 -3.69 -2.62 24.68
C ASP A 116 -5.08 -3.04 24.15
N GLY A 117 -5.18 -4.30 23.70
CA GLY A 117 -6.43 -4.87 23.16
C GLY A 117 -6.76 -4.45 21.72
N ARG A 118 -5.92 -3.64 21.08
CA ARG A 118 -6.10 -3.07 19.73
C ARG A 118 -5.02 -3.58 18.78
N LYS A 119 -5.41 -3.96 17.57
CA LYS A 119 -4.45 -4.29 16.48
C LYS A 119 -4.29 -3.20 15.43
N ARG A 120 -5.34 -2.40 15.23
CA ARG A 120 -5.45 -1.45 14.13
C ARG A 120 -5.29 -0.03 14.62
N TRP A 121 -4.29 0.65 14.12
CA TRP A 121 -3.91 2.01 14.47
C TRP A 121 -4.22 2.92 13.30
N LYS A 122 -4.81 4.08 13.56
CA LYS A 122 -5.11 5.10 12.56
C LYS A 122 -4.76 6.45 13.18
N GLY A 123 -4.03 7.27 12.45
CA GLY A 123 -3.55 8.57 12.94
C GLY A 123 -2.60 9.22 11.94
N VAL A 124 -2.06 10.36 12.32
CA VAL A 124 -1.11 11.13 11.49
C VAL A 124 0.31 10.68 11.79
N LEU A 125 1.09 10.36 10.76
CA LEU A 125 2.50 10.00 10.92
C LEU A 125 3.28 11.17 11.53
N ALA A 126 4.05 10.89 12.57
CA ALA A 126 4.87 11.86 13.30
C ALA A 126 6.38 11.56 13.16
N GLY A 127 6.76 10.87 12.08
CA GLY A 127 8.13 10.46 11.80
C GLY A 127 8.50 9.12 12.42
N ILE A 128 9.80 8.94 12.65
CA ILE A 128 10.39 7.71 13.21
C ILE A 128 11.39 8.06 14.31
N GLU A 129 11.49 7.22 15.34
CA GLU A 129 12.51 7.32 16.39
C GLU A 129 13.16 5.94 16.58
N GLY A 130 14.44 5.81 16.19
CA GLY A 130 15.11 4.51 16.16
C GLY A 130 14.36 3.53 15.26
N ASP A 131 13.86 2.44 15.84
CA ASP A 131 13.07 1.41 15.14
C ASP A 131 11.56 1.59 15.35
N GLU A 132 11.10 2.72 15.91
CA GLU A 132 9.69 2.99 16.16
C GLU A 132 9.10 3.94 15.11
N VAL A 133 7.89 3.61 14.66
CA VAL A 133 7.04 4.49 13.86
C VAL A 133 6.19 5.31 14.83
N LEU A 134 6.29 6.64 14.73
CA LEU A 134 5.52 7.56 15.56
C LEU A 134 4.18 7.89 14.91
N LEU A 135 3.10 7.79 15.67
CA LEU A 135 1.74 8.06 15.20
C LEU A 135 1.01 8.97 16.18
N ASN A 136 0.49 10.09 15.69
CA ASN A 136 -0.42 10.95 16.42
C ASN A 136 -1.84 10.41 16.30
N ILE A 137 -2.40 9.96 17.42
CA ILE A 137 -3.77 9.44 17.51
C ILE A 137 -4.63 10.36 18.37
N GLU A 138 -5.91 10.50 18.00
CA GLU A 138 -6.88 11.22 18.82
C GLU A 138 -7.64 10.24 19.71
N GLU A 139 -7.48 10.37 21.02
CA GLU A 139 -8.20 9.58 22.02
C GLU A 139 -8.72 10.50 23.12
N GLY A 140 -10.03 10.43 23.39
CA GLY A 140 -10.66 11.25 24.44
C GLY A 140 -10.67 12.76 24.15
N GLY A 141 -10.49 13.19 22.89
CA GLY A 141 -10.41 14.59 22.49
C GLY A 141 -9.02 15.22 22.65
N GLU A 142 -8.01 14.41 22.97
CA GLU A 142 -6.60 14.83 23.05
C GLU A 142 -5.77 14.07 22.01
N VAL A 143 -4.81 14.77 21.40
CA VAL A 143 -3.84 14.15 20.49
C VAL A 143 -2.68 13.60 21.31
N GLN A 144 -2.39 12.32 21.14
CA GLN A 144 -1.27 11.63 21.77
C GLN A 144 -0.35 11.04 20.71
N THR A 145 0.96 11.19 20.90
CA THR A 145 1.96 10.52 20.07
C THR A 145 2.29 9.16 20.68
N ILE A 146 2.10 8.10 19.92
CA ILE A 146 2.51 6.75 20.30
C ILE A 146 3.66 6.27 19.43
N GLY A 147 4.52 5.42 19.99
CA GLY A 147 5.56 4.68 19.25
C GLY A 147 5.13 3.24 19.03
N LEU A 148 5.16 2.78 17.79
CA LEU A 148 4.98 1.37 17.44
C LEU A 148 6.27 0.84 16.84
N ASN A 149 6.86 -0.17 17.47
CA ASN A 149 8.04 -0.80 16.91
C ASN A 149 7.76 -1.34 15.50
N PHE A 150 8.65 -1.05 14.56
CA PHE A 150 8.50 -1.41 13.17
C PHE A 150 8.35 -2.92 12.97
N ASP A 151 9.04 -3.76 13.76
CA ASP A 151 8.93 -5.23 13.69
C ASP A 151 7.56 -5.75 14.13
N TRP A 152 6.72 -4.92 14.77
CA TRP A 152 5.37 -5.31 15.19
C TRP A 152 4.34 -5.11 14.07
N LEU A 153 4.64 -4.28 13.08
CA LEU A 153 3.69 -3.98 12.01
C LEU A 153 3.51 -5.20 11.12
N SER A 154 2.28 -5.42 10.65
CA SER A 154 1.88 -6.51 9.75
C SER A 154 1.20 -6.00 8.48
N ASP A 155 0.71 -4.76 8.53
CA ASP A 155 0.21 -4.00 7.41
C ASP A 155 0.35 -2.50 7.72
N ALA A 156 0.58 -1.70 6.70
CA ALA A 156 0.70 -0.25 6.84
C ALA A 156 0.49 0.41 5.49
N LYS A 157 -0.35 1.45 5.46
CA LYS A 157 -0.63 2.22 4.25
C LYS A 157 -1.11 3.63 4.55
N LEU A 158 -0.94 4.53 3.59
CA LEU A 158 -1.54 5.86 3.66
C LEU A 158 -3.07 5.76 3.58
N VAL A 159 -3.74 6.70 4.27
CA VAL A 159 -5.17 6.92 4.12
C VAL A 159 -5.36 7.95 3.00
N LEU A 160 -6.26 7.64 2.08
CA LEU A 160 -6.63 8.51 0.98
C LEU A 160 -7.44 9.70 1.52
N THR A 161 -6.75 10.79 1.87
CA THR A 161 -7.36 12.07 2.29
C THR A 161 -7.29 13.08 1.15
N ASP A 162 -8.13 14.12 1.20
CA ASP A 162 -8.13 15.20 0.21
C ASP A 162 -6.77 15.90 0.13
N ASP A 163 -6.12 16.11 1.28
CA ASP A 163 -4.78 16.71 1.35
C ASP A 163 -3.73 15.83 0.66
N LEU A 164 -3.83 14.50 0.82
CA LEU A 164 -2.96 13.56 0.12
C LEU A 164 -3.22 13.57 -1.39
N ILE A 165 -4.49 13.61 -1.81
CA ILE A 165 -4.86 13.69 -3.22
C ILE A 165 -4.27 14.96 -3.84
N ARG A 166 -4.50 16.12 -3.23
CA ARG A 166 -4.00 17.41 -3.72
C ARG A 166 -2.48 17.41 -3.85
N GLU A 167 -1.77 16.91 -2.85
CA GLU A 167 -0.30 16.83 -2.92
C GLU A 167 0.16 15.91 -4.06
N MET A 168 -0.38 14.70 -4.16
CA MET A 168 0.02 13.72 -5.17
C MET A 168 -0.22 14.23 -6.58
N LEU A 169 -1.32 14.97 -6.79
CA LEU A 169 -1.60 15.63 -8.07
C LEU A 169 -0.61 16.76 -8.36
N ARG A 170 -0.21 17.55 -7.35
CA ARG A 170 0.81 18.60 -7.50
C ARG A 170 2.16 17.99 -7.90
N GLN A 171 2.60 16.95 -7.22
CA GLN A 171 3.87 16.28 -7.50
C GLN A 171 3.92 15.70 -8.91
N LYS A 172 2.82 15.05 -9.36
CA LYS A 172 2.73 14.56 -10.75
C LYS A 172 2.82 15.67 -11.79
N LYS A 173 2.19 16.81 -11.53
CA LYS A 173 2.26 17.99 -12.40
C LYS A 173 3.67 18.57 -12.46
N GLU A 174 4.36 18.66 -11.33
CA GLU A 174 5.75 19.13 -11.24
C GLU A 174 6.73 18.17 -11.93
N ALA A 175 6.47 16.87 -11.88
CA ALA A 175 7.22 15.84 -12.60
C ALA A 175 6.93 15.80 -14.12
N GLY A 176 6.07 16.69 -14.63
CA GLY A 176 5.76 16.77 -16.06
C GLY A 176 4.86 15.65 -16.58
N VAL A 177 4.18 14.92 -15.69
CA VAL A 177 3.15 13.94 -16.08
C VAL A 177 1.89 14.72 -16.44
N GLU A 178 1.57 14.81 -17.74
CA GLU A 178 0.28 15.33 -18.19
C GLU A 178 -0.82 14.37 -17.75
N ILE A 179 -1.71 14.84 -16.88
CA ILE A 179 -2.94 14.13 -16.54
C ILE A 179 -4.05 14.78 -17.36
N ASP A 180 -4.36 14.16 -18.51
CA ASP A 180 -5.48 14.57 -19.33
C ASP A 180 -6.77 14.54 -18.50
N ASN A 181 -7.40 15.70 -18.31
CA ASN A 181 -8.71 15.88 -17.64
C ASN A 181 -8.74 15.80 -16.10
N LEU A 182 -7.77 16.38 -15.38
CA LEU A 182 -8.03 16.80 -14.00
C LEU A 182 -8.62 18.20 -13.98
N ASP A 183 -9.92 18.31 -14.17
CA ASP A 183 -10.63 19.50 -13.72
C ASP A 183 -10.77 19.40 -12.19
N GLU A 184 -10.02 20.22 -11.46
CA GLU A 184 -10.09 20.35 -9.99
C GLU A 184 -11.54 20.54 -9.51
N ALA A 185 -12.41 21.15 -10.33
CA ALA A 185 -13.83 21.34 -10.01
C ALA A 185 -14.67 20.05 -10.05
N THR A 186 -14.13 18.95 -10.60
CA THR A 186 -14.85 17.66 -10.69
C THR A 186 -14.72 16.83 -9.41
N PHE A 187 -13.68 17.07 -8.59
CA PHE A 187 -13.51 16.34 -7.32
C PHE A 187 -14.51 16.76 -6.24
N ASP A 188 -14.89 18.04 -6.21
CA ASP A 188 -15.91 18.56 -5.29
C ASP A 188 -17.33 17.99 -5.54
N ALA A 189 -17.53 17.27 -6.66
CA ALA A 189 -18.82 16.71 -7.06
C ALA A 189 -19.00 15.21 -6.76
N ILE A 190 -17.98 14.53 -6.21
CA ILE A 190 -18.12 13.13 -5.81
C ILE A 190 -18.74 13.09 -4.40
N GLU A 191 -20.07 13.11 -4.34
CA GLU A 191 -20.81 12.76 -3.12
C GLU A 191 -20.49 11.29 -2.77
N THR A 192 -19.94 11.06 -1.58
CA THR A 192 -19.85 9.72 -1.01
C THR A 192 -21.27 9.24 -0.73
N ASP A 193 -21.78 8.28 -1.50
CA ASP A 193 -23.02 7.59 -1.16
C ASP A 193 -22.83 6.88 0.20
N GLU A 194 -23.37 7.51 1.25
CA GLU A 194 -23.57 6.89 2.56
C GLU A 194 -24.61 5.76 2.45
N ASP A 195 -24.26 4.62 3.03
CA ASP A 195 -25.13 3.58 3.57
C ASP A 195 -26.17 2.91 2.66
N ASN A 196 -25.86 1.68 2.25
CA ASN A 196 -26.88 0.65 2.05
C ASN A 196 -26.65 -0.50 3.04
N GLU A 197 -27.17 -0.35 4.27
CA GLU A 197 -27.39 -1.49 5.16
C GLU A 197 -28.48 -2.40 4.55
N PRO A 198 -28.25 -3.73 4.44
CA PRO A 198 -29.31 -4.64 4.05
C PRO A 198 -30.29 -4.84 5.22
N GLY A 199 -31.38 -4.09 5.16
CA GLY A 199 -32.53 -4.22 6.07
C GLY A 199 -33.16 -5.61 6.04
N ALA A 200 -33.50 -6.09 7.24
CA ALA A 200 -34.02 -7.41 7.56
C ALA A 200 -35.28 -7.82 6.78
N ASN A 201 -35.28 -9.06 6.26
CA ASN A 201 -36.49 -9.69 5.74
C ASN A 201 -37.22 -10.41 6.89
N SER A 202 -38.23 -9.75 7.46
CA SER A 202 -39.17 -10.38 8.39
C SER A 202 -40.22 -11.18 7.62
N ALA A 203 -40.30 -12.48 7.91
CA ALA A 203 -41.40 -13.33 7.50
C ALA A 203 -42.72 -12.86 8.13
N ASP A 204 -43.76 -12.68 7.31
CA ASP A 204 -45.14 -12.91 7.72
C ASP A 204 -46.03 -13.09 6.48
N ASP A 205 -46.39 -14.33 6.16
CA ASP A 205 -47.54 -14.60 5.28
C ASP A 205 -48.39 -15.72 5.90
N ALA A 206 -49.33 -15.29 6.73
CA ALA A 206 -50.40 -16.11 7.27
C ALA A 206 -51.73 -15.68 6.63
N ARG A 207 -52.26 -16.57 5.77
CA ARG A 207 -53.68 -16.84 5.46
C ARG A 207 -54.67 -15.66 5.47
N SER A 208 -55.37 -15.46 4.35
CA SER A 208 -56.81 -15.79 4.22
C SER A 208 -57.49 -15.06 3.05
N LYS A 209 -57.82 -15.77 1.95
CA LYS A 209 -59.18 -15.90 1.38
C LYS A 209 -59.17 -16.83 0.18
#